data_AF-A0A1U7TJQ9-F1
#
_entry.id   AF-A0A1U7TJQ9-F1
#
_cell.length_a   1.000
_cell.length_b   1.000
_cell.length_c   1.000
_cell.angle_alpha   90.00
_cell.angle_beta   90.00
_cell.angle_gamma   90.00
#
_symmetry.space_group_name_H-M   'P 1'
#
loop_
_entity.id
_entity.type
_entity.pdbx_description
1 polymer ?
#
loop_
_entity_poly.entity_id
_entity_poly.type
_entity_poly.pdbx_seq_one_letter_code
_entity_poly.pdbx_strand_id
1 'polypeptide(L)'
;MGASSEMPVRFGRRYGQAKGSTEIRNSEEDQILYPPLLPSKVDLQQVTIIPHNEWKRIQNSLDSLTREAARLRAERKAKKEMHFRSQEVVKHWTNTYAVSINHPGVHMH
;
A
#
# COMPACT_ATOMS: atom_id res chain seq x y z
N MET A 1 49.80 15.87 10.03
CA MET A 1 49.16 14.60 10.44
C MET A 1 47.66 14.84 10.47
N GLY A 2 46.92 14.22 9.55
CA GLY A 2 45.49 14.46 9.34
C GLY A 2 44.65 13.72 10.38
N ALA A 3 43.77 14.44 11.06
CA ALA A 3 42.72 13.83 11.88
C ALA A 3 41.55 13.48 10.96
N SER A 4 41.48 12.22 10.53
CA SER A 4 40.29 11.64 9.92
C SER A 4 39.20 11.55 10.98
N SER A 5 38.20 12.44 10.91
CA SER A 5 37.02 12.40 11.77
C SER A 5 36.07 11.34 11.24
N GLU A 6 36.19 10.11 11.73
CA GLU A 6 35.25 9.04 11.46
C GLU A 6 33.92 9.34 12.16
N MET A 7 32.90 9.75 11.39
CA MET A 7 31.52 9.80 11.88
C MET A 7 30.89 8.41 11.72
N PRO A 8 30.56 7.67 12.80
CA PRO A 8 29.82 6.43 12.65
C PRO A 8 28.38 6.77 12.23
N VAL A 9 28.04 6.41 10.99
CA VAL A 9 26.69 6.51 10.44
C VAL A 9 25.77 5.58 11.25
N ARG A 10 24.98 6.17 12.14
CA ARG A 10 23.97 5.46 12.94
C ARG A 10 22.71 5.30 12.10
N PHE A 11 22.59 4.18 11.40
CA PHE A 11 21.31 3.76 10.82
C PHE A 11 20.33 3.43 11.95
N GLY A 12 19.26 4.21 12.07
CA GLY A 12 18.20 4.01 13.06
C GLY A 12 16.84 4.48 12.53
N ARG A 13 15.81 3.65 12.70
CA ARG A 13 14.43 3.95 12.34
C ARG A 13 13.97 5.20 13.09
N ARG A 14 13.52 6.23 12.36
CA ARG A 14 12.91 7.42 12.96
C ARG A 14 11.67 6.97 13.74
N TYR A 15 11.72 7.02 15.07
CA TYR A 15 10.52 6.95 15.88
C TYR A 15 9.74 8.25 15.63
N GLY A 16 8.48 8.12 15.25
CA GLY A 16 7.60 9.27 15.06
C GLY A 16 7.49 10.04 16.37
N GLN A 17 7.76 11.34 16.33
CA GLN A 17 7.41 12.25 17.43
C GLN A 17 5.90 12.23 17.62
N ALA A 18 5.44 11.98 18.84
CA ALA A 18 4.06 12.22 19.21
C ALA A 18 3.80 13.73 19.10
N LYS A 19 2.87 14.13 18.24
CA LYS A 19 2.39 15.51 18.18
C LYS A 19 1.80 15.83 19.55
N GLY A 20 2.44 16.74 20.29
CA GLY A 20 1.84 17.34 21.47
C GLY A 20 0.46 17.87 21.09
N SER A 21 -0.54 17.60 21.91
CA SER A 21 -1.87 18.16 21.77
C SER A 21 -1.75 19.68 21.90
N THR A 22 -1.57 20.37 20.77
CA THR A 22 -1.90 21.78 20.70
C THR A 22 -3.41 21.84 20.84
N GLU A 23 -3.87 22.01 22.08
CA GLU A 23 -5.22 22.47 22.36
C GLU A 23 -5.41 23.74 21.55
N ILE A 24 -6.18 23.61 20.47
CA ILE A 24 -6.67 24.73 19.71
C ILE A 24 -7.61 25.45 20.68
N ARG A 25 -7.08 26.44 21.41
CA ARG A 25 -7.93 27.44 22.04
C ARG A 25 -8.73 28.03 20.87
N ASN A 26 -10.04 27.85 20.93
CA ASN A 26 -10.96 28.53 20.02
C ASN A 26 -10.88 30.02 20.37
N SER A 27 -9.87 30.70 19.83
CA SER A 27 -9.86 32.14 19.76
C SER A 27 -10.92 32.48 18.72
N GLU A 28 -12.09 32.85 19.21
CA GLU A 28 -13.02 33.72 18.50
C GLU A 28 -12.18 34.87 17.92
N GLU A 29 -12.34 35.17 16.62
CA GLU A 29 -11.57 36.18 15.85
C GLU A 29 -10.33 35.66 15.10
N ASP A 30 -10.54 34.71 14.19
CA ASP A 30 -9.81 34.74 12.92
C ASP A 30 -10.74 34.20 11.82
N GLN A 31 -11.79 34.98 11.55
CA GLN A 31 -12.58 34.80 10.34
C GLN A 31 -11.69 35.21 9.15
N ILE A 32 -10.81 34.29 8.73
CA ILE A 32 -10.17 34.33 7.43
C ILE A 32 -11.33 34.24 6.42
N LEU A 33 -11.84 35.41 6.02
CA LEU A 33 -12.76 35.57 4.92
C LEU A 33 -11.96 35.20 3.67
N TYR A 34 -11.95 33.90 3.36
CA TYR A 34 -11.38 33.44 2.11
C TYR A 34 -12.05 34.19 0.99
N PRO A 35 -11.30 34.90 0.12
CA PRO A 35 -11.88 35.47 -1.07
C PRO A 35 -12.60 34.36 -1.84
N PRO A 36 -13.77 34.63 -2.44
CA PRO A 36 -14.54 33.61 -3.13
C PRO A 36 -13.64 32.84 -4.10
N LEU A 37 -13.48 31.54 -3.85
CA LEU A 37 -12.63 30.65 -4.66
C LEU A 37 -13.18 30.42 -6.08
N LEU A 38 -14.34 31.00 -6.37
CA LEU A 38 -14.98 30.96 -7.68
C LEU A 38 -14.99 32.37 -8.26
N PRO A 39 -14.67 32.55 -9.56
CA PRO A 39 -14.92 33.81 -10.24
C PRO A 39 -16.38 34.18 -9.99
N SER A 40 -16.65 35.38 -9.46
CA SER A 40 -18.01 35.78 -9.02
C SER A 40 -19.05 35.88 -10.14
N LYS A 41 -18.70 35.44 -11.34
CA LYS A 41 -19.45 35.51 -12.60
C LYS A 41 -19.43 34.19 -13.36
N VAL A 42 -19.20 33.05 -12.70
CA VAL A 42 -19.52 31.76 -13.34
C VAL A 42 -21.03 31.61 -13.25
N ASP A 43 -21.69 31.78 -14.39
CA ASP A 43 -23.12 31.52 -14.50
C ASP A 43 -23.36 30.03 -14.22
N LEU A 44 -24.07 29.72 -13.14
CA LEU A 44 -24.40 28.35 -12.76
C LEU A 44 -25.31 27.66 -13.80
N GLN A 45 -25.92 28.45 -14.69
CA GLN A 45 -26.72 27.95 -15.81
C GLN A 45 -25.88 27.67 -17.06
N GLN A 46 -24.58 27.97 -17.04
CA GLN A 46 -23.69 27.68 -18.15
C GLN A 46 -23.38 26.18 -18.21
N VAL A 47 -24.16 25.46 -19.01
CA VAL A 47 -23.94 24.04 -19.28
C VAL A 47 -23.03 23.87 -20.50
N THR A 48 -21.84 23.33 -20.29
CA THR A 48 -20.96 22.91 -21.38
C THR A 48 -21.36 21.51 -21.84
N ILE A 49 -21.97 21.40 -23.02
CA ILE A 49 -22.31 20.11 -23.63
C ILE A 49 -21.05 19.50 -24.23
N ILE A 50 -20.60 18.38 -23.68
CA ILE A 50 -19.46 17.63 -24.20
C ILE A 50 -19.96 16.71 -25.33
N PRO A 51 -19.43 16.81 -26.56
CA PRO A 51 -19.80 15.91 -27.64
C PRO A 51 -19.31 14.48 -27.36
N HIS A 52 -20.02 13.50 -27.93
CA HIS A 52 -19.82 12.08 -27.58
C HIS A 52 -18.37 11.59 -27.75
N ASN A 53 -17.65 12.08 -28.76
CA ASN A 53 -16.26 11.73 -29.01
C ASN A 53 -15.31 12.22 -27.89
N GLU A 54 -15.51 13.45 -27.41
CA GLU A 54 -14.74 14.03 -26.32
C GLU A 54 -15.04 13.33 -25.00
N TRP A 55 -16.31 13.01 -24.76
CA TRP A 55 -16.69 12.20 -23.60
C TRP A 55 -15.98 10.85 -23.60
N LYS A 56 -15.99 10.15 -24.75
CA LYS A 56 -15.33 8.86 -24.90
C LYS A 56 -13.81 8.97 -24.71
N ARG A 57 -13.17 10.06 -25.16
CA ARG A 57 -11.74 10.31 -24.93
C ARG A 57 -11.42 10.47 -23.44
N ILE A 58 -12.21 11.27 -22.72
CA ILE A 58 -12.06 11.47 -21.28
C ILE A 58 -12.23 10.15 -20.53
N GLN A 59 -13.29 9.40 -20.86
CA GLN A 59 -13.55 8.09 -20.26
C GLN A 59 -12.39 7.12 -20.49
N ASN A 60 -11.91 6.99 -21.73
CA ASN A 60 -10.79 6.11 -22.06
C ASN A 60 -9.50 6.50 -21.31
N SER A 61 -9.25 7.81 -21.14
CA SER A 61 -8.10 8.30 -20.37
C SER A 61 -8.17 7.87 -18.91
N LEU A 62 -9.36 7.95 -18.30
CA LEU A 62 -9.58 7.57 -16.90
C LEU A 62 -9.56 6.04 -16.71
N ASP A 63 -10.16 5.29 -17.64
CA ASP A 63 -10.28 3.83 -17.59
C ASP A 63 -8.91 3.14 -17.69
N SER A 64 -7.95 3.74 -18.40
CA SER A 64 -6.61 3.17 -18.59
C SER A 64 -5.90 2.87 -17.26
N LEU A 65 -5.95 3.80 -16.30
CA LEU A 65 -5.35 3.66 -14.98
C LEU A 65 -6.10 2.64 -14.12
N THR A 66 -7.43 2.64 -14.19
CA THR A 66 -8.27 1.68 -13.46
C THR A 66 -8.01 0.25 -13.92
N ARG A 67 -7.91 0.03 -15.23
CA ARG A 67 -7.64 -1.28 -15.83
C ARG A 67 -6.27 -1.81 -15.43
N GLU A 68 -5.25 -0.95 -15.46
CA GLU A 68 -3.90 -1.33 -15.05
C GLU A 68 -3.83 -1.67 -13.56
N ALA A 69 -4.49 -0.88 -12.71
CA ALA A 69 -4.58 -1.16 -11.29
C ALA A 69 -5.29 -2.50 -11.01
N ALA A 70 -6.37 -2.80 -11.73
CA ALA A 70 -7.07 -4.08 -11.64
C ALA A 70 -6.16 -5.25 -12.06
N ARG A 71 -5.42 -5.09 -13.16
CA ARG A 71 -4.45 -6.10 -13.64
C ARG A 71 -3.39 -6.41 -12.59
N LEU A 72 -2.75 -5.37 -12.04
CA LEU A 72 -1.71 -5.54 -11.01
C LEU A 72 -2.26 -6.16 -9.72
N ARG A 73 -3.52 -5.87 -9.35
CA ARG A 73 -4.16 -6.53 -8.19
C ARG A 73 -4.39 -8.01 -8.45
N ALA A 74 -4.88 -8.36 -9.64
CA ALA A 74 -5.10 -9.75 -10.03
C ALA A 74 -3.78 -10.55 -10.03
N GLU A 75 -2.72 -9.99 -10.61
CA GLU A 75 -1.40 -10.62 -10.64
C GLU A 75 -0.85 -10.85 -9.22
N ARG A 76 -0.91 -9.83 -8.35
CA ARG A 76 -0.49 -9.98 -6.94
C ARG A 76 -1.30 -11.04 -6.20
N LYS A 77 -2.62 -11.10 -6.45
CA LYS A 77 -3.49 -12.11 -5.84
C LYS A 77 -3.08 -13.51 -6.30
N ALA A 78 -2.89 -13.72 -7.60
CA ALA A 78 -2.47 -15.00 -8.16
C ALA A 78 -1.11 -15.45 -7.60
N LYS A 79 -0.12 -14.55 -7.51
CA LYS A 79 1.19 -14.85 -6.93
C LYS A 79 1.10 -15.27 -5.46
N LYS A 80 0.29 -14.56 -4.66
CA LYS A 80 0.07 -14.90 -3.25
C LYS A 80 -0.61 -16.26 -3.10
N GLU A 81 -1.61 -16.54 -3.91
CA GLU A 81 -2.32 -17.82 -3.93
C GLU A 81 -1.36 -18.97 -4.25
N MET A 82 -0.55 -18.83 -5.30
CA MET A 82 0.44 -19.86 -5.65
C MET A 82 1.48 -20.08 -4.55
N HIS A 83 1.92 -19.00 -3.88
CA HIS A 83 2.83 -19.11 -2.74
C HIS A 83 2.17 -19.84 -1.56
N PHE A 84 0.92 -19.52 -1.25
CA PHE A 84 0.17 -20.18 -0.17
C PHE A 84 0.02 -21.68 -0.45
N ARG A 85 -0.40 -22.05 -1.66
CA ARG A 85 -0.48 -23.46 -2.07
C ARG A 85 0.85 -24.18 -1.96
N SER A 86 1.95 -23.53 -2.33
CA SER A 86 3.30 -24.11 -2.19
C SER A 86 3.66 -24.33 -0.71
N GLN A 87 3.34 -23.38 0.17
CA GLN A 87 3.53 -23.52 1.61
C GLN A 87 2.71 -24.67 2.19
N GLU A 88 1.47 -24.86 1.74
CA GLU A 88 0.65 -25.98 2.19
C GLU A 88 1.23 -27.32 1.77
N VAL A 89 1.73 -27.44 0.55
CA VAL A 89 2.43 -28.66 0.09
C VAL A 89 3.67 -28.93 0.95
N VAL A 90 4.44 -27.89 1.30
CA VAL A 90 5.62 -27.98 2.19
C VAL A 90 5.24 -28.21 3.66
N LYS A 91 3.98 -28.13 4.06
CA LYS A 91 3.56 -28.56 5.41
C LYS A 91 3.15 -30.02 5.43
N HIS A 92 2.52 -30.48 4.36
CA HIS A 92 2.00 -31.83 4.23
C HIS A 92 2.96 -32.79 3.52
N TRP A 93 4.13 -32.32 3.06
CA TRP A 93 5.21 -33.20 2.61
C TRP A 93 5.57 -34.15 3.75
N THR A 94 5.12 -35.39 3.60
CA THR A 94 5.35 -36.44 4.57
C THR A 94 6.73 -36.98 4.30
N ASN A 95 7.76 -36.41 4.93
CA ASN A 95 9.09 -36.98 4.86
C ASN A 95 9.10 -38.23 5.75
N THR A 96 8.79 -39.37 5.14
CA THR A 96 8.68 -40.73 5.72
C THR A 96 10.01 -41.28 6.27
N TYR A 97 10.87 -40.43 6.86
CA TYR A 97 12.12 -40.87 7.51
C TYR A 97 12.03 -40.92 9.05
N ALA A 98 10.98 -40.36 9.67
CA ALA A 98 10.77 -40.50 11.11
C ALA A 98 10.02 -41.79 11.52
N VAL A 99 9.34 -42.44 10.56
CA VAL A 99 8.54 -43.66 10.80
C VAL A 99 9.33 -44.96 10.55
N SER A 100 10.59 -44.89 10.12
CA SER A 100 11.44 -46.08 9.91
C SER A 100 12.52 -46.30 10.98
N ILE A 101 12.68 -45.39 11.95
CA ILE A 101 13.70 -45.50 13.02
C ILE A 101 13.16 -46.05 14.35
N ASN A 102 11.86 -46.34 14.45
CA ASN A 102 11.25 -46.95 15.63
C ASN A 102 10.59 -48.29 15.27
N HIS A 103 11.38 -49.30 14.92
CA HIS A 103 10.91 -50.69 14.84
C HIS A 103 11.38 -51.44 16.10
N PRO A 104 10.53 -51.68 17.11
CA PRO A 104 10.90 -52.47 18.27
C PRO A 104 10.69 -53.95 17.93
N GLY A 105 11.78 -54.69 17.69
CA GLY A 105 11.66 -56.14 17.58
C GLY A 105 12.74 -56.81 16.76
N VAL A 106 13.95 -56.90 17.32
CA VAL A 106 14.84 -58.04 17.03
C VAL A 106 15.44 -58.51 18.35
N HIS A 107 14.67 -59.31 19.09
CA HIS A 107 15.24 -60.29 20.00
C HIS A 107 15.72 -61.45 19.12
N MET A 108 17.02 -61.70 19.09
CA MET A 108 17.62 -62.94 18.59
C MET A 108 18.38 -63.60 19.73
N HIS A 109 18.22 -64.92 19.81
CA HIS A 109 18.78 -65.86 20.77
C HIS A 109 20.31 -65.80 20.90
#